data_AF-A0A285Q091-F1
#
_entry.id   AF-A0A285Q091-F1
#
_cell.length_a   1.000
_cell.length_b   1.000
_cell.length_c   1.000
_cell.angle_alpha   90.00
_cell.angle_beta   90.00
_cell.angle_gamma   90.00
#
_symmetry.space_group_name_H-M   'P 1'
#
loop_
_entity.id
_entity.type
_entity.pdbx_description
1 polymer ?
#
loop_
_entity_poly.entity_id
_entity_poly.type
_entity_poly.pdbx_seq_one_letter_code
_entity_poly.pdbx_strand_id
1 'polypeptide(L)'
;MNTYFKKSTKRSVISMLSIAITLCLLFSLLFPGKAVNAAPRMRLNKTAVTLIQGKTVKLRVIGTKKKVTWKSSNKKIAKVNKKGVVKALSPGKCTITAKVRGKKLKCKVTVDTVERINANRLYDLIRKKGKKGTGEEKNLRTISTKFHPKGTDDSIEVRITACPEKGKLLFSYDYVLDSPWDSYHTELTMNLLKKKNGTISSSYRDLYVDPVYTHSVNGTISTLYDGKSQGLFLTECYDGDDPDEAYDDDVETSVPYKGKPRPEDISKGIYRINDAFANYNILLKKYGYSMKKIGFTKWKNTNN
;
A
#
# COMPACT_ATOMS: atom_id res chain seq x y z
N MET A 1 31.58 -76.90 -9.19
CA MET A 1 30.68 -77.22 -10.33
C MET A 1 29.41 -76.36 -10.30
N ASN A 2 29.49 -75.01 -10.18
CA ASN A 2 28.25 -74.18 -10.19
C ASN A 2 28.41 -72.69 -10.59
N THR A 3 29.51 -72.29 -11.23
CA THR A 3 29.74 -70.88 -11.66
C THR A 3 29.58 -70.67 -13.17
N TYR A 4 29.54 -71.73 -13.97
CA TYR A 4 29.37 -71.63 -15.44
C TYR A 4 27.89 -71.58 -15.91
N PHE A 5 26.95 -72.18 -15.17
CA PHE A 5 25.54 -72.22 -15.59
C PHE A 5 24.76 -70.90 -15.37
N LYS A 6 25.21 -70.02 -14.47
CA LYS A 6 24.50 -68.77 -14.12
C LYS A 6 24.77 -67.60 -15.09
N LYS A 7 25.83 -67.68 -15.90
CA LYS A 7 26.25 -66.63 -16.85
C LYS A 7 25.58 -66.77 -18.22
N SER A 8 25.25 -68.01 -18.63
CA SER A 8 24.57 -68.33 -19.89
C SER A 8 23.10 -67.89 -19.89
N THR A 9 22.37 -68.17 -18.82
CA THR A 9 20.95 -67.81 -18.64
C THR A 9 20.73 -66.29 -18.58
N LYS A 10 21.63 -65.53 -17.94
CA LYS A 10 21.55 -64.05 -17.92
C LYS A 10 21.71 -63.43 -19.31
N ARG A 11 22.59 -63.95 -20.16
CA ARG A 11 22.75 -63.46 -21.55
C ARG A 11 21.51 -63.75 -22.40
N SER A 12 20.89 -64.92 -22.23
CA SER A 12 19.67 -65.29 -22.96
C SER A 12 18.46 -64.44 -22.56
N VAL A 13 18.30 -64.13 -21.28
CA VAL A 13 17.24 -63.24 -20.78
C VAL A 13 17.42 -61.79 -21.26
N ILE A 14 18.65 -61.27 -21.29
CA ILE A 14 18.95 -59.94 -21.82
C ILE A 14 18.67 -59.86 -23.34
N SER A 15 18.98 -60.93 -24.08
CA SER A 15 18.66 -61.03 -25.52
C SER A 15 17.16 -61.03 -25.77
N MET A 16 16.37 -61.79 -24.99
CA MET A 16 14.91 -61.82 -25.12
C MET A 16 14.26 -60.49 -24.73
N LEU A 17 14.74 -59.80 -23.67
CA LEU A 17 14.26 -58.46 -23.32
C LEU A 17 14.55 -57.44 -24.42
N SER A 18 15.72 -57.54 -25.06
CA SER A 18 16.12 -56.64 -26.14
C SER A 18 15.19 -56.80 -27.34
N ILE A 19 14.89 -58.05 -27.73
CA ILE A 19 13.96 -58.37 -28.83
C ILE A 19 12.55 -57.83 -28.53
N ALA A 20 12.04 -57.99 -27.31
CA ALA A 20 10.73 -57.50 -26.91
C ALA A 20 10.62 -55.96 -26.92
N ILE A 21 11.69 -55.25 -26.53
CA ILE A 21 11.73 -53.79 -26.58
C ILE A 21 11.79 -53.30 -28.03
N THR A 22 12.58 -53.94 -28.89
CA THR A 22 12.58 -53.62 -30.33
C THR A 22 11.23 -53.90 -30.99
N LEU A 23 10.52 -54.97 -30.61
CA LEU A 23 9.17 -55.25 -31.11
C LEU A 23 8.16 -54.19 -30.66
N CYS A 24 8.24 -53.72 -29.41
CA CYS A 24 7.39 -52.62 -28.93
C CYS A 24 7.66 -51.30 -29.65
N LEU A 25 8.94 -50.99 -29.94
CA LEU A 25 9.32 -49.80 -30.70
C LEU A 25 8.86 -49.89 -32.17
N LEU A 26 8.98 -51.07 -32.80
CA LEU A 26 8.45 -51.32 -34.16
C LEU A 26 6.92 -51.23 -34.20
N PHE A 27 6.22 -51.70 -33.17
CA PHE A 27 4.77 -51.57 -33.06
C PHE A 27 4.32 -50.10 -32.95
N SER A 28 5.11 -49.25 -32.29
CA SER A 28 4.84 -47.80 -32.23
C SER A 28 5.05 -47.06 -33.56
N LEU A 29 5.86 -47.61 -34.48
CA LEU A 29 6.09 -47.06 -35.82
C LEU A 29 5.02 -47.48 -36.83
N LEU A 30 4.33 -48.61 -36.59
CA LEU A 30 3.25 -49.12 -37.46
C LEU A 30 1.92 -48.35 -37.31
N PHE A 31 1.77 -47.57 -36.25
CA PHE A 31 0.64 -46.69 -36.05
C PHE A 31 1.14 -45.25 -35.89
N PRO A 32 1.39 -44.50 -36.98
CA PRO A 32 1.58 -43.06 -36.88
C PRO A 32 0.33 -42.50 -36.22
N GLY A 33 0.45 -42.14 -34.94
CA GLY A 33 -0.65 -41.62 -34.15
C GLY A 33 -1.21 -40.43 -34.89
N LYS A 34 -2.44 -40.54 -35.40
CA LYS A 34 -3.14 -39.39 -35.97
C LYS A 34 -3.12 -38.32 -34.87
N ALA A 35 -2.48 -37.20 -35.15
CA ALA A 35 -2.53 -36.04 -34.27
C ALA A 35 -3.99 -35.63 -34.12
N VAL A 36 -4.62 -36.08 -33.03
CA VAL A 36 -5.95 -35.61 -32.66
C VAL A 36 -5.80 -34.14 -32.32
N ASN A 37 -6.20 -33.28 -33.25
CA ASN A 37 -6.33 -31.85 -33.02
C ASN A 37 -7.37 -31.67 -31.91
N ALA A 38 -6.91 -31.59 -30.67
CA ALA A 38 -7.76 -31.42 -29.51
C ALA A 38 -8.58 -30.14 -29.69
N ALA A 39 -9.92 -30.27 -29.67
CA ALA A 39 -10.81 -29.12 -29.75
C ALA A 39 -10.34 -28.03 -28.76
N PRO A 40 -10.32 -26.75 -29.16
CA PRO A 40 -9.69 -25.69 -28.36
C PRO A 40 -10.24 -25.72 -26.93
N ARG A 41 -9.35 -25.99 -25.97
CA ARG A 41 -9.73 -26.15 -24.56
C ARG A 41 -10.50 -24.93 -24.10
N MET A 42 -11.76 -25.15 -23.71
CA MET A 42 -12.65 -24.08 -23.28
C MET A 42 -12.07 -23.35 -22.07
N ARG A 43 -11.83 -22.03 -22.21
CA ARG A 43 -11.15 -21.20 -21.21
C ARG A 43 -11.67 -19.78 -21.18
N LEU A 44 -11.36 -19.03 -20.13
CA LEU A 44 -11.60 -17.58 -20.10
C LEU A 44 -10.41 -16.85 -20.73
N ASN A 45 -10.67 -15.69 -21.33
CA ASN A 45 -9.61 -14.76 -21.76
C ASN A 45 -8.79 -14.20 -20.59
N LYS A 46 -9.37 -14.16 -19.38
CA LYS A 46 -8.71 -13.70 -18.15
C LYS A 46 -9.18 -14.51 -16.95
N THR A 47 -8.25 -15.00 -16.14
CA THR A 47 -8.51 -15.76 -14.90
C THR A 47 -8.39 -14.89 -13.65
N ALA A 48 -7.76 -13.71 -13.75
CA ALA A 48 -7.74 -12.68 -12.74
C ALA A 48 -7.72 -11.28 -13.39
N VAL A 49 -8.36 -10.30 -12.76
CA VAL A 49 -8.34 -8.89 -13.14
C VAL A 49 -8.38 -7.99 -11.92
N THR A 50 -7.64 -6.88 -11.98
CA THR A 50 -7.80 -5.74 -11.05
C THR A 50 -8.44 -4.59 -11.81
N LEU A 51 -9.49 -3.99 -11.26
CA LEU A 51 -10.25 -2.91 -11.88
C LEU A 51 -10.33 -1.71 -10.95
N ILE A 52 -10.21 -0.52 -11.53
CA ILE A 52 -10.57 0.72 -10.85
C ILE A 52 -12.10 0.76 -10.72
N GLN A 53 -12.59 1.17 -9.56
CA GLN A 53 -14.02 1.39 -9.31
C GLN A 53 -14.68 2.20 -10.43
N GLY A 54 -15.87 1.79 -10.86
CA GLY A 54 -16.62 2.40 -11.96
C GLY A 54 -16.19 1.92 -13.36
N LYS A 55 -15.00 1.34 -13.54
CA LYS A 55 -14.54 0.81 -14.83
C LYS A 55 -15.13 -0.56 -15.14
N THR A 56 -14.99 -0.98 -16.40
CA THR A 56 -15.52 -2.24 -16.90
C THR A 56 -14.46 -3.08 -17.61
N VAL A 57 -14.64 -4.40 -17.63
CA VAL A 57 -13.85 -5.32 -18.47
C VAL A 57 -14.76 -6.36 -19.11
N LYS A 58 -14.44 -6.76 -20.34
CA LYS A 58 -15.12 -7.84 -21.03
C LYS A 58 -14.43 -9.18 -20.77
N LEU A 59 -15.14 -10.10 -20.15
CA LEU A 59 -14.75 -11.50 -20.10
C LEU A 59 -15.37 -12.26 -21.28
N ARG A 60 -14.58 -13.16 -21.88
CA ARG A 60 -14.98 -14.01 -23.01
C ARG A 60 -14.60 -15.44 -22.70
N VAL A 61 -15.49 -16.38 -23.02
CA VAL A 61 -15.17 -17.80 -23.05
C VAL A 61 -14.68 -18.14 -24.45
N ILE A 62 -13.45 -18.59 -24.56
CA ILE A 62 -12.80 -19.04 -25.79
C ILE A 62 -13.07 -20.54 -25.95
N GLY A 63 -13.26 -21.02 -27.18
CA GLY A 63 -13.48 -22.44 -27.48
C GLY A 63 -14.95 -22.88 -27.42
N THR A 64 -15.91 -21.95 -27.48
CA THR A 64 -17.33 -22.26 -27.56
C THR A 64 -18.11 -21.15 -28.26
N LYS A 65 -19.14 -21.52 -29.04
CA LYS A 65 -20.18 -20.61 -29.57
C LYS A 65 -21.48 -20.69 -28.78
N LYS A 66 -21.57 -21.60 -27.79
CA LYS A 66 -22.78 -21.79 -27.00
C LYS A 66 -22.99 -20.65 -26.00
N LYS A 67 -24.25 -20.40 -25.65
CA LYS A 67 -24.65 -19.38 -24.66
C LYS A 67 -23.94 -19.63 -23.32
N VAL A 68 -23.38 -18.56 -22.75
CA VAL A 68 -22.68 -18.57 -21.46
C VAL A 68 -23.53 -17.87 -20.42
N THR A 69 -23.71 -18.51 -19.27
CA THR A 69 -24.39 -17.90 -18.11
C THR A 69 -23.35 -17.34 -17.15
N TRP A 70 -23.48 -16.07 -16.77
CA TRP A 70 -22.53 -15.39 -15.90
C TRP A 70 -23.12 -15.15 -14.50
N LYS A 71 -22.29 -15.33 -13.47
CA LYS A 71 -22.64 -15.03 -12.07
C LYS A 71 -21.49 -14.34 -11.37
N SER A 72 -21.79 -13.34 -10.55
CA SER A 72 -20.83 -12.77 -9.59
C SER A 72 -21.06 -13.38 -8.22
N SER A 73 -19.97 -13.68 -7.49
CA SER A 73 -20.04 -14.09 -6.09
C SER A 73 -20.46 -12.95 -5.17
N ASN A 74 -20.20 -11.69 -5.55
CA ASN A 74 -20.63 -10.51 -4.80
C ASN A 74 -20.97 -9.35 -5.74
N LYS A 75 -22.27 -9.15 -5.96
CA LYS A 75 -22.81 -8.09 -6.83
C LYS A 75 -22.64 -6.68 -6.25
N LYS A 76 -22.29 -6.51 -4.97
CA LYS A 76 -21.95 -5.20 -4.38
C LYS A 76 -20.53 -4.77 -4.78
N ILE A 77 -19.64 -5.72 -5.06
CA ILE A 77 -18.24 -5.46 -5.49
C ILE A 77 -18.14 -5.36 -7.00
N ALA A 78 -18.68 -6.34 -7.74
CA ALA A 78 -18.73 -6.29 -9.20
C ALA A 78 -19.96 -7.01 -9.76
N LYS A 79 -20.60 -6.40 -10.76
CA LYS A 79 -21.72 -7.00 -11.52
C LYS A 79 -21.22 -7.47 -12.87
N VAL A 80 -21.77 -8.59 -13.36
CA VAL A 80 -21.53 -9.08 -14.72
C VAL A 80 -22.85 -9.18 -15.45
N ASN A 81 -22.93 -8.65 -16.67
CA ASN A 81 -24.14 -8.74 -17.49
C ASN A 81 -24.18 -10.02 -18.33
N LYS A 82 -25.30 -10.27 -19.03
CA LYS A 82 -25.50 -11.44 -19.91
C LYS A 82 -24.43 -11.54 -21.02
N LYS A 83 -23.85 -10.40 -21.44
CA LYS A 83 -22.79 -10.34 -22.45
C LYS A 83 -21.40 -10.59 -21.84
N GLY A 84 -21.23 -10.82 -20.53
CA GLY A 84 -19.92 -11.00 -19.90
C GLY A 84 -19.14 -9.70 -19.65
N VAL A 85 -19.81 -8.53 -19.70
CA VAL A 85 -19.21 -7.26 -19.28
C VAL A 85 -19.31 -7.17 -17.78
N VAL A 86 -18.15 -7.08 -17.12
CA VAL A 86 -18.02 -6.91 -15.67
C VAL A 86 -17.87 -5.42 -15.37
N LYS A 87 -18.72 -4.86 -14.52
CA LYS A 87 -18.64 -3.48 -13.98
C LYS A 87 -18.17 -3.53 -12.53
N ALA A 88 -17.09 -2.82 -12.23
CA ALA A 88 -16.55 -2.65 -10.90
C ALA A 88 -17.37 -1.61 -10.12
N LEU A 89 -17.85 -1.95 -8.92
CA LEU A 89 -18.80 -1.12 -8.16
C LEU A 89 -18.24 -0.60 -6.85
N SER A 90 -17.60 -1.44 -6.05
CA SER A 90 -17.00 -1.04 -4.78
C SER A 90 -15.71 -1.81 -4.50
N PRO A 91 -14.74 -1.23 -3.77
CA PRO A 91 -13.47 -1.88 -3.46
C PRO A 91 -13.68 -3.22 -2.74
N GLY A 92 -12.94 -4.24 -3.17
CA GLY A 92 -13.04 -5.58 -2.61
C GLY A 92 -12.70 -6.67 -3.60
N LYS A 93 -12.82 -7.93 -3.17
CA LYS A 93 -12.55 -9.10 -4.02
C LYS A 93 -13.83 -9.89 -4.25
N CYS A 94 -14.06 -10.32 -5.49
CA CYS A 94 -15.13 -11.25 -5.82
C CYS A 94 -14.69 -12.19 -6.95
N THR A 95 -15.49 -13.22 -7.23
CA THR A 95 -15.26 -14.15 -8.33
C THR A 95 -16.40 -14.07 -9.33
N ILE A 96 -16.06 -13.87 -10.60
CA ILE A 96 -17.01 -14.00 -11.71
C ILE A 96 -16.92 -15.42 -12.25
N THR A 97 -18.07 -16.10 -12.33
CA THR A 97 -18.19 -17.47 -12.83
C THR A 97 -18.93 -17.47 -14.17
N ALA A 98 -18.33 -18.07 -15.19
CA ALA A 98 -18.96 -18.42 -16.46
C ALA A 98 -19.36 -19.90 -16.43
N LYS A 99 -20.65 -20.20 -16.62
CA LYS A 99 -21.17 -21.56 -16.76
C LYS A 99 -21.54 -21.81 -18.23
N VAL A 100 -21.00 -22.88 -18.80
CA VAL A 100 -21.27 -23.30 -20.19
C VAL A 100 -21.02 -24.80 -20.32
N ARG A 101 -21.96 -25.53 -20.94
CA ARG A 101 -21.90 -27.01 -21.10
C ARG A 101 -21.58 -27.75 -19.79
N GLY A 102 -22.27 -27.40 -18.70
CA GLY A 102 -22.02 -27.97 -17.37
C GLY A 102 -20.73 -27.52 -16.67
N LYS A 103 -19.72 -27.01 -17.41
CA LYS A 103 -18.44 -26.56 -16.86
C LYS A 103 -18.53 -25.16 -16.26
N LYS A 104 -17.73 -24.91 -15.21
CA LYS A 104 -17.60 -23.61 -14.54
C LYS A 104 -16.19 -23.08 -14.72
N LEU A 105 -16.05 -21.89 -15.30
CA LEU A 105 -14.80 -21.14 -15.40
C LEU A 105 -14.86 -19.94 -14.46
N LYS A 106 -13.77 -19.66 -13.75
CA LYS A 106 -13.72 -18.62 -12.71
C LYS A 106 -12.71 -17.53 -13.07
N CYS A 107 -13.07 -16.28 -12.83
CA CYS A 107 -12.20 -15.12 -12.90
C CYS A 107 -12.20 -14.42 -11.54
N LYS A 108 -11.03 -14.27 -10.91
CA LYS A 108 -10.87 -13.47 -9.68
C LYS A 108 -10.88 -11.98 -10.05
N VAL A 109 -11.79 -11.22 -9.48
CA VAL A 109 -11.90 -9.77 -9.69
C VAL A 109 -11.52 -9.06 -8.40
N THR A 110 -10.52 -8.21 -8.46
CA THR A 110 -10.19 -7.25 -7.39
C THR A 110 -10.62 -5.87 -7.87
N VAL A 111 -11.42 -5.17 -7.08
CA VAL A 111 -11.79 -3.78 -7.34
C VAL A 111 -11.04 -2.90 -6.34
N ASP A 112 -10.47 -1.81 -6.82
CA ASP A 112 -9.77 -0.84 -5.99
C ASP A 112 -10.09 0.60 -6.41
N THR A 113 -9.72 1.57 -5.59
CA THR A 113 -9.84 3.00 -5.94
C THR A 113 -8.55 3.52 -6.59
N VAL A 114 -8.65 4.65 -7.29
CA VAL A 114 -7.46 5.30 -7.89
C VAL A 114 -6.48 5.71 -6.80
N GLU A 115 -7.00 6.22 -5.69
CA GLU A 115 -6.23 6.70 -4.55
C GLU A 115 -5.45 5.57 -3.89
N ARG A 116 -6.09 4.41 -3.66
CA ARG A 116 -5.42 3.25 -3.07
C ARG A 116 -4.35 2.65 -4.00
N ILE A 117 -4.57 2.70 -5.31
CA ILE A 117 -3.54 2.33 -6.29
C ILE A 117 -2.35 3.30 -6.23
N ASN A 118 -2.61 4.60 -6.16
CA ASN A 118 -1.57 5.63 -6.04
C ASN A 118 -0.80 5.49 -4.72
N ALA A 119 -1.49 5.25 -3.59
CA ALA A 119 -0.85 5.01 -2.31
C ALA A 119 0.06 3.78 -2.35
N ASN A 120 -0.38 2.68 -2.97
CA ASN A 120 0.46 1.50 -3.13
C ASN A 120 1.70 1.78 -3.99
N ARG A 121 1.51 2.51 -5.10
CA ARG A 121 2.62 2.89 -5.99
C ARG A 121 3.60 3.85 -5.32
N LEU A 122 3.12 4.80 -4.52
CA LEU A 122 3.96 5.68 -3.72
C LEU A 122 4.77 4.87 -2.71
N TYR A 123 4.13 3.96 -1.98
CA TYR A 123 4.83 3.06 -1.05
C TYR A 123 5.94 2.27 -1.77
N ASP A 124 5.61 1.62 -2.89
CA ASP A 124 6.58 0.85 -3.67
C ASP A 124 7.71 1.75 -4.23
N LEU A 125 7.40 2.99 -4.61
CA LEU A 125 8.39 3.97 -5.06
C LEU A 125 9.36 4.34 -3.94
N ILE A 126 8.86 4.69 -2.76
CA ILE A 126 9.69 5.06 -1.60
C ILE A 126 10.53 3.85 -1.19
N ARG A 127 9.97 2.64 -1.22
CA ARG A 127 10.73 1.41 -0.98
C ARG A 127 11.88 1.19 -1.93
N LYS A 128 11.71 1.58 -3.19
CA LYS A 128 12.74 1.44 -4.23
C LYS A 128 13.77 2.56 -4.21
N LYS A 129 13.35 3.81 -3.98
CA LYS A 129 14.18 5.02 -4.17
C LYS A 129 14.66 5.68 -2.87
N GLY A 130 13.99 5.42 -1.76
CA GLY A 130 14.31 6.05 -0.49
C GLY A 130 15.64 5.59 0.08
N LYS A 131 16.35 6.51 0.76
CA LYS A 131 17.56 6.21 1.53
C LYS A 131 17.22 5.16 2.58
N LYS A 132 18.08 4.14 2.70
CA LYS A 132 17.97 3.11 3.75
C LYS A 132 18.40 3.71 5.07
N GLY A 133 17.58 3.53 6.12
CA GLY A 133 17.96 3.90 7.48
C GLY A 133 19.13 3.08 8.01
N THR A 134 19.67 3.47 9.15
CA THR A 134 20.79 2.81 9.84
C THR A 134 20.35 2.30 11.21
N GLY A 135 21.14 1.41 11.82
CA GLY A 135 20.82 0.88 13.15
C GLY A 135 19.42 0.25 13.23
N GLU A 136 18.61 0.72 14.17
CA GLU A 136 17.22 0.28 14.39
C GLU A 136 16.30 0.58 13.19
N GLU A 137 16.61 1.63 12.43
CA GLU A 137 15.85 2.08 11.27
C GLU A 137 16.25 1.40 9.96
N LYS A 138 17.12 0.37 9.98
CA LYS A 138 17.63 -0.30 8.76
C LYS A 138 16.56 -0.82 7.79
N ASN A 139 15.35 -1.05 8.31
CA ASN A 139 14.20 -1.53 7.54
C ASN A 139 13.28 -0.41 7.03
N LEU A 140 13.61 0.85 7.29
CA LEU A 140 12.93 2.03 6.78
C LEU A 140 13.54 2.47 5.44
N ARG A 141 12.73 3.15 4.63
CA ARG A 141 13.18 3.80 3.39
C ARG A 141 12.58 5.19 3.34
N THR A 142 13.42 6.21 3.20
CA THR A 142 13.00 7.61 3.35
C THR A 142 13.34 8.41 2.10
N ILE A 143 12.35 9.10 1.55
CA ILE A 143 12.59 10.23 0.65
C ILE A 143 12.48 11.51 1.47
N SER A 144 13.31 12.50 1.20
CA SER A 144 13.26 13.78 1.91
C SER A 144 13.59 14.95 1.00
N THR A 145 13.26 16.14 1.47
CA THR A 145 13.74 17.40 0.92
C THR A 145 13.98 18.38 2.06
N LYS A 146 15.09 19.12 1.98
CA LYS A 146 15.37 20.27 2.85
C LYS A 146 15.43 21.53 1.99
N PHE A 147 14.88 22.64 2.47
CA PHE A 147 14.92 23.93 1.80
C PHE A 147 14.72 25.07 2.80
N HIS A 148 15.05 26.29 2.40
CA HIS A 148 14.84 27.51 3.20
C HIS A 148 13.70 28.31 2.55
N PRO A 149 12.68 28.75 3.30
CA PRO A 149 11.67 29.66 2.79
C PRO A 149 12.31 30.96 2.27
N LYS A 150 11.65 31.60 1.30
CA LYS A 150 12.22 32.79 0.66
C LYS A 150 12.17 33.98 1.62
N GLY A 151 13.32 34.60 1.85
CA GLY A 151 13.42 35.80 2.70
C GLY A 151 13.48 35.49 4.20
N THR A 152 13.75 34.24 4.56
CA THR A 152 13.98 33.79 5.93
C THR A 152 15.27 32.96 5.95
N ASP A 153 15.95 32.94 7.08
CA ASP A 153 17.06 31.99 7.29
C ASP A 153 16.56 30.63 7.81
N ASP A 154 15.26 30.52 8.09
CA ASP A 154 14.64 29.28 8.56
C ASP A 154 14.86 28.09 7.62
N SER A 155 14.82 26.89 8.19
CA SER A 155 14.97 25.65 7.45
C SER A 155 13.78 24.72 7.63
N ILE A 156 13.27 24.20 6.51
CA ILE A 156 12.23 23.18 6.48
C ILE A 156 12.84 21.86 6.00
N GLU A 157 12.59 20.78 6.75
CA GLU A 157 12.83 19.43 6.28
C GLU A 157 11.51 18.62 6.25
N VAL A 158 11.27 17.99 5.12
CA VAL A 158 10.12 17.11 4.92
C VAL A 158 10.62 15.71 4.62
N ARG A 159 10.09 14.71 5.33
CA ARG A 159 10.43 13.29 5.16
C ARG A 159 9.18 12.47 4.92
N ILE A 160 9.25 11.53 3.99
CA ILE A 160 8.23 10.49 3.82
C ILE A 160 8.93 9.14 3.82
N THR A 161 8.59 8.34 4.83
CA THR A 161 9.24 7.10 5.18
C THR A 161 8.29 5.92 4.99
N ALA A 162 8.75 4.90 4.29
CA ALA A 162 8.03 3.64 4.14
C ALA A 162 8.49 2.62 5.20
N CYS A 163 7.57 2.23 6.08
CA CYS A 163 7.77 1.24 7.14
C CYS A 163 7.68 -0.21 6.60
N PRO A 164 8.22 -1.24 7.30
CA PRO A 164 8.16 -2.67 6.93
C PRO A 164 6.79 -3.16 6.47
N GLU A 165 5.77 -2.73 7.18
CA GLU A 165 4.39 -3.07 6.88
C GLU A 165 3.93 -2.40 5.57
N LYS A 166 3.51 -3.23 4.60
CA LYS A 166 3.08 -2.73 3.30
C LYS A 166 1.96 -1.69 3.41
N GLY A 167 2.20 -0.53 2.80
CA GLY A 167 1.27 0.60 2.80
C GLY A 167 1.36 1.51 4.01
N LYS A 168 2.14 1.17 5.04
CA LYS A 168 2.40 2.02 6.20
C LYS A 168 3.47 3.05 5.84
N LEU A 169 3.05 4.32 5.86
CA LEU A 169 3.90 5.48 5.64
C LEU A 169 3.91 6.33 6.90
N LEU A 170 5.08 6.91 7.14
CA LEU A 170 5.36 7.94 8.14
C LEU A 170 5.69 9.22 7.36
N PHE A 171 5.02 10.31 7.65
CA PHE A 171 5.30 11.64 7.12
C PHE A 171 5.80 12.48 8.30
N SER A 172 6.94 13.14 8.14
CA SER A 172 7.47 14.08 9.14
C SER A 172 7.77 15.41 8.48
N TYR A 173 7.45 16.47 9.21
CA TYR A 173 7.68 17.86 8.87
C TYR A 173 8.38 18.51 10.04
N ASP A 174 9.58 19.02 9.80
CA ASP A 174 10.39 19.78 10.73
C ASP A 174 10.55 21.19 10.15
N TYR A 175 10.20 22.20 10.93
CA TYR A 175 10.44 23.60 10.59
C TYR A 175 11.21 24.25 11.75
N VAL A 176 12.42 24.68 11.47
CA VAL A 176 13.35 25.28 12.43
C VAL A 176 13.56 26.72 12.02
N LEU A 177 13.23 27.66 12.90
CA LEU A 177 13.48 29.08 12.70
C LEU A 177 14.92 29.41 13.08
N ASP A 178 15.58 30.23 12.25
CA ASP A 178 16.99 30.62 12.49
C ASP A 178 17.11 31.72 13.56
N SER A 179 16.02 32.45 13.82
CA SER A 179 15.93 33.44 14.90
C SER A 179 14.46 33.77 15.23
N PRO A 180 13.99 33.64 16.49
CA PRO A 180 14.62 33.01 17.65
C PRO A 180 14.15 31.56 17.78
N TRP A 181 15.00 30.59 17.41
CA TRP A 181 15.01 29.16 17.81
C TRP A 181 13.70 28.35 17.97
N ASP A 182 12.58 28.82 17.44
CA ASP A 182 11.33 28.08 17.47
C ASP A 182 11.42 26.86 16.56
N SER A 183 10.84 25.75 17.00
CA SER A 183 10.74 24.56 16.17
C SER A 183 9.32 24.02 16.14
N TYR A 184 8.84 23.76 14.94
CA TYR A 184 7.60 23.04 14.71
C TYR A 184 7.92 21.64 14.21
N HIS A 185 7.28 20.65 14.80
CA HIS A 185 7.33 19.28 14.34
C HIS A 185 5.92 18.76 14.10
N THR A 186 5.71 18.01 13.03
CA THR A 186 4.44 17.30 12.82
C THR A 186 4.73 15.94 12.22
N GLU A 187 4.13 14.92 12.82
CA GLU A 187 4.25 13.53 12.39
C GLU A 187 2.89 12.93 12.08
N LEU A 188 2.76 12.31 10.90
CA LEU A 188 1.61 11.51 10.49
C LEU A 188 2.06 10.08 10.17
N THR A 189 1.56 9.09 10.92
CA THR A 189 1.75 7.67 10.60
C THR A 189 0.44 7.01 10.22
N MET A 190 0.36 6.41 9.04
CA MET A 190 -0.85 5.72 8.57
C MET A 190 -0.56 4.58 7.59
N ASN A 191 -1.36 3.51 7.65
CA ASN A 191 -1.42 2.52 6.57
C ASN A 191 -2.51 2.88 5.56
N LEU A 192 -2.11 3.52 4.44
CA LEU A 192 -3.01 3.98 3.38
C LEU A 192 -3.72 2.86 2.61
N LEU A 193 -3.28 1.61 2.75
CA LEU A 193 -3.91 0.45 2.12
C LEU A 193 -4.95 -0.23 3.01
N LYS A 194 -5.00 0.15 4.29
CA LYS A 194 -5.98 -0.29 5.28
C LYS A 194 -7.01 0.82 5.51
N LYS A 195 -8.26 0.45 5.77
CA LYS A 195 -9.33 1.40 6.13
C LYS A 195 -9.29 1.73 7.62
N LYS A 196 -8.14 2.18 8.13
CA LYS A 196 -7.94 2.52 9.54
C LYS A 196 -7.41 3.95 9.64
N ASN A 197 -7.75 4.62 10.72
CA ASN A 197 -7.16 5.92 11.05
C ASN A 197 -5.65 5.74 11.30
N GLY A 198 -4.89 6.76 10.93
CA GLY A 198 -3.50 6.94 11.34
C GLY A 198 -3.40 7.69 12.66
N THR A 199 -2.18 7.80 13.16
CA THR A 199 -1.81 8.71 14.26
C THR A 199 -1.33 10.03 13.70
N ILE A 200 -1.57 11.09 14.44
CA ILE A 200 -1.08 12.44 14.14
C ILE A 200 -0.55 13.05 15.44
N SER A 201 0.63 13.66 15.36
CA SER A 201 1.22 14.47 16.42
C SER A 201 1.70 15.77 15.81
N SER A 202 1.55 16.87 16.54
CA SER A 202 2.08 18.17 16.15
C SER A 202 2.56 18.91 17.39
N SER A 203 3.80 19.37 17.37
CA SER A 203 4.42 20.10 18.46
C SER A 203 5.07 21.39 17.99
N TYR A 204 5.23 22.28 18.95
CA TYR A 204 5.93 23.56 18.88
C TYR A 204 6.80 23.61 20.12
N ARG A 205 8.04 24.06 19.95
CA ARG A 205 8.95 24.35 21.04
C ARG A 205 9.51 25.74 20.86
N ASP A 206 9.45 26.51 21.94
CA ASP A 206 10.09 27.81 22.09
C ASP A 206 11.39 27.59 22.86
N LEU A 207 12.51 27.65 22.13
CA LEU A 207 13.84 27.44 22.70
C LEU A 207 14.47 28.75 23.22
N TYR A 208 13.73 29.87 23.25
CA TYR A 208 14.20 31.15 23.77
C TYR A 208 13.96 31.31 25.27
N VAL A 209 12.98 30.59 25.81
CA VAL A 209 12.69 30.55 27.24
C VAL A 209 13.46 29.41 27.91
N ASP A 210 13.89 29.65 29.14
CA ASP A 210 14.47 28.67 30.05
C ASP A 210 13.56 28.62 31.30
N PRO A 211 12.80 27.54 31.51
CA PRO A 211 12.78 26.28 30.76
C PRO A 211 12.21 26.40 29.33
N VAL A 212 12.63 25.52 28.40
CA VAL A 212 12.06 25.43 27.04
C VAL A 212 10.56 25.22 27.13
N TYR A 213 9.77 26.03 26.44
CA TYR A 213 8.32 25.85 26.44
C TYR A 213 7.86 24.95 25.30
N THR A 214 7.00 23.98 25.59
CA THR A 214 6.46 23.02 24.62
C THR A 214 4.93 23.07 24.56
N HIS A 215 4.39 23.17 23.34
CA HIS A 215 2.98 22.91 23.05
C HIS A 215 2.83 21.76 22.07
N SER A 216 2.14 20.68 22.45
CA SER A 216 1.88 19.56 21.56
C SER A 216 0.44 19.08 21.60
N VAL A 217 -0.03 18.56 20.46
CA VAL A 217 -1.33 17.87 20.35
C VAL A 217 -1.16 16.53 19.65
N ASN A 218 -1.84 15.52 20.17
CA ASN A 218 -1.78 14.15 19.69
C ASN A 218 -3.18 13.59 19.44
N GLY A 219 -3.31 12.69 18.47
CA GLY A 219 -4.57 12.01 18.23
C GLY A 219 -4.56 11.11 17.00
N THR A 220 -5.73 11.02 16.36
CA THR A 220 -5.93 10.20 15.16
C THR A 220 -6.40 11.05 13.99
N ILE A 221 -6.03 10.61 12.78
CA ILE A 221 -6.42 11.25 11.54
C ILE A 221 -6.83 10.22 10.50
N SER A 222 -7.78 10.56 9.64
CA SER A 222 -8.27 9.72 8.56
C SER A 222 -8.10 10.42 7.21
N THR A 223 -8.24 9.65 6.12
CA THR A 223 -8.25 10.20 4.76
C THR A 223 -9.46 11.08 4.44
N LEU A 224 -10.42 11.19 5.38
CA LEU A 224 -11.52 12.15 5.32
C LEU A 224 -11.13 13.53 5.84
N TYR A 225 -9.88 13.73 6.30
CA TYR A 225 -9.40 15.02 6.74
C TYR A 225 -9.70 16.12 5.72
N ASP A 226 -10.40 17.15 6.15
CA ASP A 226 -10.88 18.25 5.30
C ASP A 226 -10.01 19.51 5.39
N GLY A 227 -9.02 19.53 6.30
CA GLY A 227 -8.24 20.72 6.63
C GLY A 227 -8.82 21.53 7.78
N LYS A 228 -9.90 21.06 8.41
CA LYS A 228 -10.55 21.70 9.56
C LYS A 228 -10.69 20.67 10.67
N SER A 229 -11.86 20.07 10.83
CA SER A 229 -12.17 19.14 11.91
C SER A 229 -12.59 17.76 11.43
N GLN A 230 -13.20 17.65 10.24
CA GLN A 230 -13.70 16.36 9.77
C GLN A 230 -12.51 15.42 9.60
N GLY A 231 -12.58 14.22 10.17
CA GLY A 231 -11.53 13.21 10.01
C GLY A 231 -10.26 13.44 10.83
N LEU A 232 -10.23 14.46 11.69
CA LEU A 232 -9.19 14.70 12.71
C LEU A 232 -9.82 14.56 14.10
N PHE A 233 -9.16 13.84 15.00
CA PHE A 233 -9.62 13.65 16.37
C PHE A 233 -8.42 13.74 17.31
N LEU A 234 -8.20 14.93 17.88
CA LEU A 234 -7.15 15.20 18.86
C LEU A 234 -7.65 14.79 20.25
N THR A 235 -6.82 14.02 20.97
CA THR A 235 -7.21 13.38 22.24
C THR A 235 -6.36 13.82 23.41
N GLU A 236 -5.14 14.28 23.15
CA GLU A 236 -4.18 14.69 24.18
C GLU A 236 -3.49 15.99 23.77
N CYS A 237 -3.28 16.86 24.75
CA CYS A 237 -2.52 18.08 24.64
C CYS A 237 -1.52 18.14 25.79
N TYR A 238 -0.35 18.69 25.50
CA TYR A 238 0.64 19.13 26.46
C TYR A 238 0.95 20.61 26.20
N ASP A 239 1.01 21.42 27.25
CA ASP A 239 1.27 22.86 27.18
C ASP A 239 1.99 23.30 28.45
N GLY A 240 3.29 23.58 28.34
CA GLY A 240 4.14 24.03 29.44
C GLY A 240 5.61 23.70 29.23
N ASP A 241 6.38 23.80 30.30
CA ASP A 241 7.84 23.67 30.36
C ASP A 241 8.31 22.25 30.02
N ASP A 242 9.24 22.07 29.08
CA ASP A 242 9.63 20.79 28.47
C ASP A 242 9.99 19.76 29.56
N PRO A 243 9.30 18.61 29.65
CA PRO A 243 9.49 17.68 30.76
C PRO A 243 10.83 16.95 30.71
N ASP A 244 11.54 17.00 29.57
CA ASP A 244 12.79 16.28 29.36
C ASP A 244 14.05 17.13 29.61
N GLU A 245 13.91 18.44 29.90
CA GLU A 245 15.05 19.29 30.28
C GLU A 245 15.30 19.27 31.79
N ALA A 246 16.60 19.22 32.16
CA ALA A 246 17.04 19.24 33.55
C ALA A 246 17.22 20.71 33.99
N TYR A 247 16.48 21.12 35.01
CA TYR A 247 16.45 22.50 35.48
C TYR A 247 17.29 22.71 36.73
N ASP A 248 17.73 23.96 36.94
CA ASP A 248 18.20 24.43 38.23
C ASP A 248 17.00 24.55 39.18
N ASP A 249 17.13 24.04 40.41
CA ASP A 249 16.02 23.93 41.38
C ASP A 249 15.43 25.30 41.80
N ASP A 250 16.11 26.39 41.43
CA ASP A 250 15.79 27.79 41.76
C ASP A 250 14.85 28.48 40.74
N VAL A 251 14.45 27.81 39.66
CA VAL A 251 13.56 28.39 38.63
C VAL A 251 12.09 28.08 38.93
N GLU A 252 11.27 29.12 39.11
CA GLU A 252 9.82 28.98 39.31
C GLU A 252 9.15 28.48 38.00
N THR A 253 8.87 27.18 37.94
CA THR A 253 8.22 26.55 36.77
C THR A 253 6.70 26.61 36.88
N SER A 254 6.05 26.83 35.73
CA SER A 254 4.59 26.78 35.68
C SER A 254 4.14 25.32 35.62
N VAL A 255 3.05 24.96 36.31
CA VAL A 255 2.53 23.58 36.24
C VAL A 255 2.03 23.32 34.81
N PRO A 256 2.64 22.39 34.06
CA PRO A 256 2.26 22.16 32.67
C PRO A 256 0.85 21.58 32.59
N TYR A 257 0.09 22.04 31.62
CA TYR A 257 -1.20 21.44 31.30
C TYR A 257 -1.00 20.14 30.52
N LYS A 258 -1.55 19.03 31.04
CA LYS A 258 -1.64 17.76 30.33
C LYS A 258 -3.07 17.23 30.39
N GLY A 259 -3.72 17.10 29.24
CA GLY A 259 -5.13 16.71 29.22
C GLY A 259 -5.76 16.68 27.84
N LYS A 260 -7.08 16.83 27.79
CA LYS A 260 -7.82 16.91 26.52
C LYS A 260 -7.55 18.29 25.88
N PRO A 261 -7.31 18.37 24.56
CA PRO A 261 -7.12 19.65 23.88
C PRO A 261 -8.28 20.62 24.12
N ARG A 262 -7.96 21.85 24.54
CA ARG A 262 -8.89 22.99 24.60
C ARG A 262 -9.11 23.54 23.18
N PRO A 263 -10.14 24.37 22.94
CA PRO A 263 -10.44 24.90 21.60
C PRO A 263 -9.25 25.62 20.92
N GLU A 264 -8.44 26.34 21.69
CA GLU A 264 -7.22 27.01 21.25
C GLU A 264 -6.12 26.01 20.84
N ASP A 265 -5.97 24.92 21.59
CA ASP A 265 -5.00 23.85 21.28
C ASP A 265 -5.35 23.16 19.97
N ILE A 266 -6.66 22.92 19.76
CA ILE A 266 -7.18 22.35 18.52
C ILE A 266 -6.88 23.28 17.34
N SER A 267 -7.08 24.58 17.52
CA SER A 267 -6.85 25.59 16.48
C SER A 267 -5.36 25.68 16.10
N LYS A 268 -4.46 25.76 17.09
CA LYS A 268 -3.00 25.70 16.89
C LYS A 268 -2.57 24.39 16.20
N GLY A 269 -3.15 23.26 16.63
CA GLY A 269 -2.94 21.95 16.03
C GLY A 269 -3.32 21.89 14.55
N ILE A 270 -4.53 22.33 14.20
CA ILE A 270 -5.02 22.36 12.82
C ILE A 270 -4.13 23.22 11.94
N TYR A 271 -3.69 24.38 12.42
CA TYR A 271 -2.78 25.26 11.69
C TYR A 271 -1.50 24.53 11.30
N ARG A 272 -0.78 23.97 12.28
CA ARG A 272 0.47 23.23 12.07
C ARG A 272 0.28 21.98 11.19
N ILE A 273 -0.80 21.23 11.37
CA ILE A 273 -1.12 20.05 10.55
C ILE A 273 -1.37 20.44 9.09
N ASN A 274 -2.08 21.55 8.84
CA ASN A 274 -2.31 22.03 7.48
C ASN A 274 -1.03 22.49 6.80
N ASP A 275 -0.18 23.19 7.53
CA ASP A 275 1.14 23.61 7.04
C ASP A 275 2.02 22.39 6.71
N ALA A 276 2.07 21.39 7.59
CA ALA A 276 2.73 20.11 7.32
C ALA A 276 2.18 19.42 6.06
N PHE A 277 0.86 19.38 5.87
CA PHE A 277 0.25 18.81 4.66
C PHE A 277 0.61 19.58 3.38
N ALA A 278 0.71 20.90 3.44
CA ALA A 278 1.18 21.72 2.32
C ALA A 278 2.62 21.35 1.96
N ASN A 279 3.49 21.23 2.96
CA ASN A 279 4.89 20.86 2.80
C ASN A 279 5.10 19.39 2.35
N TYR A 280 4.28 18.44 2.81
CA TYR A 280 4.24 17.08 2.26
C TYR A 280 3.96 17.10 0.76
N ASN A 281 3.08 17.99 0.29
CA ASN A 281 2.82 18.11 -1.15
C ASN A 281 4.01 18.64 -1.95
N ILE A 282 4.87 19.48 -1.37
CA ILE A 282 6.10 19.94 -2.06
C ILE A 282 6.97 18.73 -2.40
N LEU A 283 7.22 17.84 -1.43
CA LEU A 283 7.99 16.62 -1.66
C LEU A 283 7.26 15.65 -2.60
N LEU A 284 5.97 15.39 -2.38
CA LEU A 284 5.18 14.47 -3.19
C LEU A 284 5.09 14.91 -4.68
N LYS A 285 5.01 16.21 -4.95
CA LYS A 285 4.95 16.77 -6.31
C LYS A 285 6.20 16.39 -7.14
N LYS A 286 7.39 16.32 -6.52
CA LYS A 286 8.64 15.88 -7.17
C LYS A 286 8.53 14.47 -7.78
N TYR A 287 7.59 13.66 -7.28
CA TYR A 287 7.32 12.30 -7.75
C TYR A 287 5.97 12.13 -8.44
N GLY A 288 5.26 13.23 -8.75
CA GLY A 288 3.96 13.21 -9.41
C GLY A 288 2.77 12.86 -8.50
N TYR A 289 2.95 12.89 -7.18
CA TYR A 289 1.93 12.60 -6.17
C TYR A 289 1.44 13.87 -5.45
N SER A 290 0.42 13.70 -4.60
CA SER A 290 -0.07 14.68 -3.63
C SER A 290 -0.88 13.97 -2.56
N MET A 291 -1.12 14.61 -1.41
CA MET A 291 -1.98 14.10 -0.33
C MET A 291 -3.36 13.70 -0.88
N LYS A 292 -3.93 14.53 -1.77
CA LYS A 292 -5.17 14.24 -2.50
C LYS A 292 -5.08 12.97 -3.35
N LYS A 293 -4.01 12.81 -4.14
CA LYS A 293 -3.83 11.65 -5.03
C LYS A 293 -3.70 10.32 -4.27
N ILE A 294 -3.28 10.35 -3.00
CA ILE A 294 -3.07 9.15 -2.18
C ILE A 294 -4.20 8.85 -1.19
N GLY A 295 -5.24 9.68 -1.13
CA GLY A 295 -6.45 9.35 -0.37
C GLY A 295 -7.11 10.52 0.35
N PHE A 296 -6.36 11.58 0.69
CA PHE A 296 -6.87 12.76 1.38
C PHE A 296 -7.67 13.67 0.44
N THR A 297 -8.76 13.14 -0.11
CA THR A 297 -9.53 13.79 -1.18
C THR A 297 -10.37 14.98 -0.72
N LYS A 298 -10.63 15.06 0.59
CA LYS A 298 -11.38 16.14 1.24
C LYS A 298 -10.49 17.29 1.67
N TRP A 299 -9.21 17.05 1.90
CA TRP A 299 -8.27 18.07 2.33
C TRP A 299 -8.16 19.17 1.27
N LYS A 300 -8.41 20.40 1.70
CA LYS A 300 -8.20 21.61 0.91
C LYS A 300 -7.19 22.44 1.69
N ASN A 301 -6.18 22.94 1.00
CA ASN A 301 -5.33 23.96 1.60
C ASN A 301 -6.20 25.19 1.85
N THR A 302 -6.48 25.50 3.11
CA THR A 302 -7.31 26.65 3.51
C THR A 302 -6.51 27.94 3.62
N ASN A 303 -5.18 27.88 3.43
CA ASN A 303 -4.27 29.01 3.60
C ASN A 303 -3.96 29.74 2.27
N ASN A 304 -4.89 29.71 1.31
CA ASN A 304 -4.83 30.46 0.04
C ASN A 304 -6.09 31.29 -0.15
#